data_AF-A0A330GPD6-F1
#
_entry.id   AF-A0A330GPD6-F1
#
_cell.length_a   1.000
_cell.length_b   1.000
_cell.length_c   1.000
_cell.angle_alpha   90.00
_cell.angle_beta   90.00
_cell.angle_gamma   90.00
#
_symmetry.space_group_name_H-M   'P 1'
#
loop_
_entity.id
_entity.type
_entity.pdbx_description
1 polymer ?
#
loop_
_entity_poly.entity_id
_entity_poly.type
_entity_poly.pdbx_seq_one_letter_code
_entity_poly.pdbx_strand_id
1 'polypeptide(L)'
;MVAESNLAVDNKDRLTLLCLSRIGLRMLTGAEGGDMATRKELLENVVEQVTDYREGEIAPMSEAHVDKWVKQFPGATQEPILAELAHVFGKTYFTRKNVADFLSAIVSNQKITGNDPKKFWKSVKILRIQTAGNSQKDMLGIFEQALQNTFGLKIADCGANAPDTFFYIDDVLFSGGRIKHDVVKWIKEAAPQTGNLAIVTMAFHSLGQWRTAKDIAEAAKESGKTIKVTWWRVFEVEDRKAYMTNSDVLRPTVIPADPATAAYVQGLSLQPVLRTPGQVGGLGFFSCEKGRALLEQQFLVSGVAVRAQCPNLNTYMRPLGNSMMGTTGFGSMIVTYRNCPNNAPLVLWAGNPWYPLFSRKTN
;
A
#
# COMPACT_ATOMS: atom_id res chain seq x y z
N MET A 1 -3.59 -40.40 7.01
CA MET A 1 -2.20 -39.99 7.32
C MET A 1 -1.72 -39.08 6.21
N VAL A 2 -1.97 -37.78 6.36
CA VAL A 2 -1.51 -36.73 5.44
C VAL A 2 -0.71 -35.77 6.31
N ALA A 3 0.56 -35.58 5.95
CA ALA A 3 1.51 -34.81 6.71
C ALA A 3 1.13 -33.32 6.71
N GLU A 4 0.78 -32.80 7.89
CA GLU A 4 0.73 -31.37 8.17
C GLU A 4 2.15 -30.82 8.20
N SER A 5 2.52 -30.06 7.16
CA SER A 5 3.75 -29.28 7.17
C SER A 5 3.55 -28.03 8.04
N ASN A 6 4.02 -28.11 9.28
CA ASN A 6 4.22 -26.97 10.17
C ASN A 6 5.19 -25.95 9.54
N LEU A 7 4.64 -24.90 8.91
CA LEU A 7 5.39 -23.67 8.63
C LEU A 7 5.23 -22.75 9.84
N ALA A 8 6.37 -22.48 10.46
CA ALA A 8 6.51 -21.94 11.80
C ALA A 8 6.00 -20.50 11.98
N VAL A 9 5.16 -20.36 13.02
CA VAL A 9 5.18 -19.35 14.10
C VAL A 9 5.33 -17.88 13.67
N ASP A 10 4.17 -17.24 13.60
CA ASP A 10 3.93 -15.80 13.50
C ASP A 10 4.40 -15.08 14.79
N ASN A 11 5.45 -14.28 14.69
CA ASN A 11 5.97 -13.45 15.77
C ASN A 11 5.49 -12.00 15.54
N LYS A 12 4.20 -11.76 15.75
CA LYS A 12 3.56 -10.44 15.74
C LYS A 12 4.07 -9.60 16.92
N ASP A 13 5.20 -8.90 16.79
CA ASP A 13 5.63 -8.06 17.92
C ASP A 13 6.49 -6.81 17.62
N ARG A 14 6.07 -5.72 18.28
CA ARG A 14 6.72 -4.42 18.60
C ARG A 14 7.08 -3.39 17.52
N LEU A 15 7.27 -3.74 16.25
CA LEU A 15 7.51 -2.70 15.21
C LEU A 15 6.27 -1.84 14.97
N THR A 16 5.09 -2.46 15.00
CA THR A 16 3.80 -1.79 14.77
C THR A 16 3.52 -0.70 15.82
N LEU A 17 3.76 -0.95 17.12
CA LEU A 17 3.48 0.06 18.17
C LEU A 17 4.48 1.23 18.23
N LEU A 18 5.77 0.98 17.97
CA LEU A 18 6.81 2.03 18.02
C LEU A 18 6.78 2.94 16.78
N CYS A 19 6.38 2.41 15.63
CA CYS A 19 6.18 3.22 14.42
C CYS A 19 4.85 4.00 14.50
N LEU A 20 3.73 3.36 14.89
CA LEU A 20 2.43 4.05 14.97
C LEU A 20 2.40 5.18 16.01
N SER A 21 3.11 5.06 17.14
CA SER A 21 3.19 6.13 18.15
C SER A 21 4.06 7.31 17.70
N ARG A 22 5.01 7.12 16.78
CA ARG A 22 5.86 8.18 16.19
C ARG A 22 5.32 8.76 14.88
N ILE A 23 4.42 8.04 14.19
CA ILE A 23 3.75 8.46 12.95
C ILE A 23 2.70 9.57 13.20
N GLY A 24 2.45 9.97 14.45
CA GLY A 24 1.52 11.05 14.73
C GLY A 24 0.08 10.67 14.43
N LEU A 25 -0.29 9.41 14.68
CA LEU A 25 -1.70 9.00 14.72
C LEU A 25 -2.38 9.76 15.87
N ARG A 26 -2.87 10.97 15.60
CA ARG A 26 -3.84 11.62 16.47
C ARG A 26 -5.11 10.79 16.36
N MET A 27 -5.41 10.03 17.42
CA MET A 27 -6.78 9.64 17.69
C MET A 27 -7.57 10.94 17.82
N LEU A 28 -8.36 11.29 16.81
CA LEU A 28 -9.41 12.28 16.97
C LEU A 28 -10.37 11.68 18.01
N THR A 29 -10.21 12.09 19.26
CA THR A 29 -11.14 11.77 20.34
C THR A 29 -12.49 12.36 19.95
N GLY A 30 -13.51 11.51 19.88
CA GLY A 30 -14.87 11.91 19.58
C GLY A 30 -15.33 13.00 20.53
N ALA A 31 -15.59 14.19 19.97
CA ALA A 31 -16.41 15.18 20.63
C ALA A 31 -17.87 14.75 20.44
N GLU A 32 -18.45 14.12 21.45
CA GLU A 32 -19.91 14.03 21.55
C GLU A 32 -20.45 15.45 21.77
N GLY A 33 -21.20 15.97 20.78
CA GLY A 33 -21.85 17.27 20.81
C GLY A 33 -21.24 18.39 19.95
N GLY A 34 -20.48 18.08 18.89
CA GLY A 34 -19.84 19.08 18.02
C GLY A 34 -20.68 19.46 16.79
N ASP A 35 -20.67 20.76 16.46
CA ASP A 35 -21.20 21.32 15.21
C ASP A 35 -20.70 20.53 13.99
N MET A 36 -21.54 20.36 12.95
CA MET A 36 -21.10 19.64 11.76
C MET A 36 -19.92 20.39 11.12
N ALA A 37 -18.79 19.70 10.92
CA ALA A 37 -17.62 20.28 10.29
C ALA A 37 -18.02 20.95 8.96
N THR A 38 -17.61 22.20 8.79
CA THR A 38 -17.87 22.96 7.58
C THR A 38 -17.18 22.31 6.38
N ARG A 39 -17.70 22.53 5.18
CA ARG A 39 -17.04 22.05 3.94
C ARG A 39 -15.58 22.48 3.87
N LYS A 40 -15.29 23.71 4.30
CA LYS A 40 -13.94 24.26 4.34
C LYS A 40 -13.02 23.40 5.23
N GLU A 41 -13.43 23.14 6.47
CA GLU A 41 -12.66 22.30 7.40
C GLU A 41 -12.45 20.88 6.84
N LEU A 42 -13.46 20.31 6.18
CA LEU A 42 -13.35 18.99 5.55
C LEU A 42 -12.32 18.98 4.41
N LEU A 43 -12.27 20.02 3.59
CA LEU A 43 -11.26 20.18 2.53
C LEU A 43 -9.87 20.35 3.12
N GLU A 44 -9.70 21.22 4.11
CA GLU A 44 -8.44 21.46 4.83
C GLU A 44 -7.90 20.15 5.44
N ASN A 45 -8.78 19.37 6.10
CA ASN A 45 -8.41 18.08 6.69
C ASN A 45 -7.89 17.08 5.65
N VAL A 46 -8.50 17.00 4.45
CA VAL A 46 -7.99 16.12 3.39
C VAL A 46 -6.64 16.62 2.89
N VAL A 47 -6.49 17.93 2.67
CA VAL A 47 -5.22 18.53 2.20
C VAL A 47 -4.09 18.25 3.19
N GLU A 48 -4.33 18.44 4.50
CA GLU A 48 -3.33 18.19 5.55
C GLU A 48 -2.77 16.77 5.49
N GLN A 49 -3.62 15.76 5.27
CA GLN A 49 -3.17 14.36 5.22
C GLN A 49 -2.27 14.04 4.02
N VAL A 50 -2.39 14.78 2.91
CA VAL A 50 -1.78 14.38 1.63
C VAL A 50 -0.94 15.48 0.99
N THR A 51 -0.60 16.52 1.76
CA THR A 51 0.02 17.76 1.26
C THR A 51 1.37 17.56 0.56
N ASP A 52 2.14 16.53 0.93
CA ASP A 52 3.46 16.24 0.36
C ASP A 52 3.40 15.31 -0.87
N TYR A 53 2.19 15.06 -1.39
CA TYR A 53 2.01 14.24 -2.59
C TYR A 53 2.73 14.85 -3.78
N ARG A 54 3.79 14.17 -4.24
CA ARG A 54 4.63 14.56 -5.37
C ARG A 54 5.15 16.00 -5.25
N GLU A 55 5.48 16.40 -4.03
CA GLU A 55 6.08 17.70 -3.74
C GLU A 55 7.27 17.99 -4.66
N GLY A 56 7.29 19.19 -5.25
CA GLY A 56 8.32 19.62 -6.19
C GLY A 56 8.16 19.12 -7.64
N GLU A 57 7.18 18.25 -7.92
CA GLU A 57 6.96 17.71 -9.27
C GLU A 57 5.64 18.13 -9.92
N ILE A 58 4.63 18.42 -9.11
CA ILE A 58 3.32 18.91 -9.55
C ILE A 58 2.90 20.09 -8.68
N ALA A 59 1.81 20.76 -9.08
CA ALA A 59 1.20 21.80 -8.25
C ALA A 59 0.85 21.22 -6.87
N PRO A 60 1.14 21.93 -5.76
CA PRO A 60 0.81 21.49 -4.41
C PRO A 60 -0.68 21.16 -4.26
N MET A 61 -0.97 20.20 -3.39
CA MET A 61 -2.34 19.90 -2.99
C MET A 61 -3.00 21.16 -2.41
N SER A 62 -4.23 21.46 -2.82
CA SER A 62 -4.97 22.63 -2.34
C SER A 62 -6.44 22.32 -2.16
N GLU A 63 -7.13 23.09 -1.33
CA GLU A 63 -8.58 22.97 -1.12
C GLU A 63 -9.33 23.06 -2.45
N ALA A 64 -8.94 23.98 -3.34
CA ALA A 64 -9.53 24.12 -4.67
C ALA A 64 -9.34 22.87 -5.54
N HIS A 65 -8.20 22.18 -5.43
CA HIS A 65 -7.96 20.92 -6.12
C HIS A 65 -8.88 19.81 -5.59
N VAL A 66 -8.94 19.64 -4.27
CA VAL A 66 -9.79 18.63 -3.62
C VAL A 66 -11.27 18.89 -3.87
N ASP A 67 -11.70 20.15 -3.79
CA ASP A 67 -13.07 20.60 -4.03
C ASP A 67 -13.50 20.31 -5.48
N LYS A 68 -12.61 20.58 -6.45
CA LYS A 68 -12.86 20.24 -7.85
C LYS A 68 -12.98 18.73 -8.07
N TRP A 69 -12.16 17.92 -7.39
CA TRP A 69 -12.26 16.47 -7.47
C TRP A 69 -13.59 15.97 -6.89
N VAL A 70 -13.97 16.40 -5.68
CA VAL A 70 -15.16 15.88 -4.98
C VAL A 70 -16.47 16.33 -5.64
N LYS A 71 -16.47 17.47 -6.35
CA LYS A 71 -17.63 17.95 -7.13
C LYS A 71 -18.06 17.03 -8.26
N GLN A 72 -17.26 16.02 -8.61
CA GLN A 72 -17.62 14.98 -9.57
C GLN A 72 -18.54 13.89 -8.96
N PHE A 73 -18.75 13.90 -7.64
CA PHE A 73 -19.69 13.02 -6.94
C PHE A 73 -21.04 13.73 -6.68
N PRO A 74 -22.14 12.97 -6.45
CA PRO A 74 -23.44 13.56 -6.11
C PRO A 74 -23.37 14.53 -4.92
N GLY A 75 -24.06 15.66 -5.00
CA GLY A 75 -23.97 16.74 -4.01
C GLY A 75 -24.14 16.28 -2.56
N ALA A 76 -25.15 15.44 -2.29
CA ALA A 76 -25.44 14.94 -0.95
C ALA A 76 -24.37 13.99 -0.36
N THR A 77 -23.42 13.50 -1.17
CA THR A 77 -22.36 12.59 -0.71
C THR A 77 -21.00 13.27 -0.61
N GLN A 78 -20.84 14.52 -1.06
CA GLN A 78 -19.53 15.17 -1.12
C GLN A 78 -18.90 15.37 0.27
N GLU A 79 -19.59 16.02 1.20
CA GLU A 79 -19.10 16.24 2.56
C GLU A 79 -18.87 14.91 3.32
N PRO A 80 -19.79 13.93 3.28
CA PRO A 80 -19.53 12.59 3.83
C PRO A 80 -18.30 11.91 3.22
N ILE A 81 -18.06 12.06 1.91
CA ILE A 81 -16.86 11.51 1.26
C ILE A 81 -15.62 12.20 1.79
N LEU A 82 -15.59 13.53 1.89
CA LEU A 82 -14.44 14.27 2.42
C LEU A 82 -14.11 13.84 3.86
N ALA A 83 -15.13 13.72 4.72
CA ALA A 83 -14.95 13.28 6.10
C ALA A 83 -14.35 11.88 6.20
N GLU A 84 -14.90 10.91 5.46
CA GLU A 84 -14.37 9.55 5.47
C GLU A 84 -12.98 9.46 4.82
N LEU A 85 -12.74 10.24 3.75
CA LEU A 85 -11.47 10.26 3.05
C LEU A 85 -10.34 10.82 3.92
N ALA A 86 -10.60 11.89 4.67
CA ALA A 86 -9.64 12.43 5.64
C ALA A 86 -9.31 11.39 6.72
N HIS A 87 -10.32 10.69 7.24
CA HIS A 87 -10.11 9.62 8.21
C HIS A 87 -9.26 8.47 7.65
N VAL A 88 -9.60 7.99 6.46
CA VAL A 88 -8.89 6.89 5.79
C VAL A 88 -7.46 7.28 5.49
N PHE A 89 -7.21 8.44 4.87
CA PHE A 89 -5.85 8.86 4.54
C PHE A 89 -5.00 9.22 5.76
N GLY A 90 -5.60 9.62 6.88
CA GLY A 90 -4.86 9.70 8.15
C GLY A 90 -4.29 8.36 8.64
N LYS A 91 -4.70 7.24 8.03
CA LYS A 91 -4.21 5.89 8.34
C LYS A 91 -3.49 5.22 7.17
N THR A 92 -3.86 5.54 5.94
CA THR A 92 -3.42 4.82 4.73
C THR A 92 -2.54 5.66 3.80
N TYR A 93 -2.40 6.96 4.04
CA TYR A 93 -1.45 7.79 3.30
C TYR A 93 -0.07 7.73 3.98
N PHE A 94 0.96 7.37 3.22
CA PHE A 94 2.35 7.40 3.70
C PHE A 94 3.05 8.66 3.22
N THR A 95 3.15 9.65 4.11
CA THR A 95 3.97 10.85 3.88
C THR A 95 5.44 10.48 3.71
N ARG A 96 6.21 11.34 3.06
CA ARG A 96 7.68 11.25 2.98
C ARG A 96 8.30 11.17 4.36
N LYS A 97 7.74 11.91 5.33
CA LYS A 97 8.14 11.84 6.73
C LYS A 97 7.92 10.44 7.31
N ASN A 98 6.74 9.84 7.13
CA ASN A 98 6.46 8.49 7.65
C ASN A 98 7.45 7.45 7.07
N VAL A 99 7.76 7.56 5.78
CA VAL A 99 8.75 6.69 5.13
C VAL A 99 10.15 6.89 5.71
N ALA A 100 10.58 8.13 5.91
CA ALA A 100 11.88 8.43 6.52
C ALA A 100 11.99 7.95 7.97
N ASP A 101 10.94 8.14 8.77
CA ASP A 101 10.88 7.67 10.16
C ASP A 101 10.96 6.13 10.22
N PHE A 102 10.21 5.44 9.35
CA PHE A 102 10.26 3.98 9.26
C PHE A 102 11.64 3.46 8.88
N LEU A 103 12.25 3.99 7.82
CA LEU A 103 13.58 3.56 7.38
C LEU A 103 14.65 3.88 8.41
N SER A 104 14.54 5.01 9.12
CA SER A 104 15.42 5.32 10.25
C SER A 104 15.24 4.33 11.40
N ALA A 105 14.00 3.93 11.70
CA ALA A 105 13.73 2.91 12.70
C ALA A 105 14.30 1.54 12.31
N ILE A 106 14.29 1.18 11.01
CA ILE A 106 14.92 -0.04 10.49
C ILE A 106 16.44 -0.01 10.71
N VAL A 107 17.10 1.12 10.43
CA VAL A 107 18.56 1.29 10.58
C VAL A 107 19.03 0.99 12.01
N SER A 108 18.24 1.29 13.03
CA SER A 108 18.60 1.07 14.45
C SER A 108 17.84 -0.08 15.12
N ASN A 109 17.10 -0.91 14.37
CA ASN A 109 16.24 -1.92 14.98
C ASN A 109 17.06 -3.14 15.47
N GLN A 110 17.17 -3.32 16.78
CA GLN A 110 17.93 -4.43 17.37
C GLN A 110 17.46 -5.83 16.93
N LYS A 111 16.18 -6.02 16.55
CA LYS A 111 15.71 -7.31 16.00
C LYS A 111 16.23 -7.58 14.58
N ILE A 112 16.60 -6.53 13.86
CA ILE A 112 17.21 -6.62 12.52
C ILE A 112 18.72 -6.69 12.66
N THR A 113 19.28 -5.77 13.43
CA THR A 113 20.71 -5.45 13.39
C THR A 113 21.51 -6.08 14.53
N GLY A 114 20.85 -6.72 15.50
CA GLY A 114 21.47 -7.16 16.74
C GLY A 114 22.04 -5.99 17.56
N ASN A 115 23.05 -6.30 18.38
CA ASN A 115 23.62 -5.34 19.35
C ASN A 115 24.61 -4.35 18.74
N ASP A 116 25.11 -4.59 17.52
CA ASP A 116 26.05 -3.70 16.83
C ASP A 116 25.54 -3.37 15.42
N PRO A 117 24.64 -2.36 15.31
CA PRO A 117 24.03 -2.03 14.03
C PRO A 117 25.02 -1.55 12.97
N LYS A 118 26.07 -0.81 13.38
CA LYS A 118 27.08 -0.30 12.46
C LYS A 118 27.87 -1.44 11.83
N LYS A 119 28.26 -2.45 12.62
CA LYS A 119 28.92 -3.66 12.12
C LYS A 119 27.98 -4.49 11.23
N PHE A 120 26.72 -4.64 11.64
CA PHE A 120 25.70 -5.34 10.84
C PHE A 120 25.55 -4.72 9.44
N TRP A 121 25.35 -3.40 9.34
CA TRP A 121 25.18 -2.77 8.04
C TRP A 121 26.41 -2.89 7.13
N LYS A 122 27.62 -2.95 7.69
CA LYS A 122 28.83 -3.23 6.90
C LYS A 122 28.85 -4.65 6.31
N SER A 123 28.22 -5.63 6.95
CA SER A 123 28.20 -7.03 6.48
C SER A 123 27.00 -7.36 5.57
N VAL A 124 25.95 -6.53 5.55
CA VAL A 124 24.73 -6.80 4.76
C VAL A 124 24.84 -6.21 3.36
N LYS A 125 24.49 -7.00 2.33
CA LYS A 125 24.38 -6.47 0.96
C LYS A 125 23.03 -5.80 0.74
N ILE A 126 23.05 -4.48 0.58
CA ILE A 126 21.86 -3.74 0.13
C ILE A 126 21.68 -3.98 -1.38
N LEU A 127 20.52 -4.50 -1.76
CA LEU A 127 20.20 -4.81 -3.14
C LEU A 127 19.68 -3.56 -3.88
N ARG A 128 20.18 -3.38 -5.11
CA ARG A 128 19.66 -2.42 -6.08
C ARG A 128 19.38 -3.18 -7.38
N ILE A 129 18.23 -3.83 -7.42
CA ILE A 129 17.87 -4.81 -8.46
C ILE A 129 16.52 -4.51 -9.14
N GLN A 130 15.87 -3.40 -8.80
CA GLN A 130 14.62 -2.99 -9.45
C GLN A 130 14.82 -2.80 -10.95
N THR A 131 14.08 -3.59 -11.73
CA THR A 131 14.18 -3.60 -13.20
C THR A 131 13.29 -2.57 -13.87
N ALA A 132 12.22 -2.12 -13.20
CA ALA A 132 11.31 -1.11 -13.71
C ALA A 132 10.56 -0.39 -12.59
N GLY A 133 10.27 0.89 -12.81
CA GLY A 133 9.80 1.82 -11.78
C GLY A 133 10.97 2.50 -11.05
N ASN A 134 10.64 3.39 -10.11
CA ASN A 134 11.62 4.20 -9.37
C ASN A 134 11.43 4.14 -7.85
N SER A 135 10.65 3.19 -7.34
CA SER A 135 10.34 3.14 -5.90
C SER A 135 11.57 2.72 -5.08
N GLN A 136 12.22 1.61 -5.44
CA GLN A 136 13.41 1.14 -4.73
C GLN A 136 14.52 2.18 -4.77
N LYS A 137 14.77 2.80 -5.92
CA LYS A 137 15.82 3.83 -6.07
C LYS A 137 15.68 4.93 -5.01
N ASP A 138 14.47 5.43 -4.82
CA ASP A 138 14.24 6.51 -3.88
C ASP A 138 14.15 6.03 -2.43
N MET A 139 13.61 4.84 -2.18
CA MET A 139 13.70 4.23 -0.84
C MET A 139 15.15 4.05 -0.41
N LEU A 140 16.03 3.62 -1.32
CA LEU A 140 17.47 3.54 -1.06
C LEU A 140 18.09 4.91 -0.78
N GLY A 141 17.64 5.98 -1.44
CA GLY A 141 18.11 7.35 -1.14
C GLY A 141 17.75 7.79 0.28
N ILE A 142 16.51 7.56 0.71
CA ILE A 142 16.07 7.88 2.09
C ILE A 142 16.80 6.99 3.10
N PHE A 143 16.95 5.69 2.79
CA PHE A 143 17.66 4.75 3.65
C PHE A 143 19.15 5.09 3.79
N GLU A 144 19.82 5.52 2.72
CA GLU A 144 21.20 5.99 2.77
C GLU A 144 21.33 7.23 3.66
N GLN A 145 20.41 8.19 3.56
CA GLN A 145 20.41 9.35 4.46
C GLN A 145 20.27 8.92 5.93
N ALA A 146 19.41 7.94 6.22
CA ALA A 146 19.27 7.40 7.57
C ALA A 146 20.56 6.71 8.07
N LEU A 147 21.24 5.94 7.21
CA LEU A 147 22.53 5.32 7.53
C LEU A 147 23.63 6.37 7.79
N GLN A 148 23.70 7.40 6.96
CA GLN A 148 24.67 8.48 7.09
C GLN A 148 24.44 9.25 8.39
N ASN A 149 23.20 9.63 8.68
CA ASN A 149 22.86 10.38 9.90
C ASN A 149 23.14 9.57 11.17
N THR A 150 22.90 8.26 11.15
CA THR A 150 22.99 7.43 12.36
C THR A 150 24.41 6.89 12.59
N PHE A 151 25.11 6.48 11.53
CA PHE A 151 26.39 5.77 11.65
C PHE A 151 27.53 6.33 10.80
N GLY A 152 27.27 7.34 9.96
CA GLY A 152 28.22 7.88 9.00
C GLY A 152 28.55 6.90 7.87
N LEU A 153 27.65 5.97 7.55
CA LEU A 153 27.84 4.98 6.48
C LEU A 153 27.05 5.37 5.22
N LYS A 154 27.63 5.08 4.06
CA LYS A 154 26.94 5.06 2.76
C LYS A 154 26.53 3.63 2.42
N ILE A 155 25.58 3.46 1.49
CA ILE A 155 25.23 2.12 0.98
C ILE A 155 26.45 1.44 0.34
N ALA A 156 27.36 2.22 -0.24
CA ALA A 156 28.62 1.69 -0.79
C ALA A 156 29.54 1.06 0.26
N ASP A 157 29.38 1.39 1.55
CA ASP A 157 30.15 0.82 2.66
C ASP A 157 29.54 -0.51 3.17
N CYS A 158 28.38 -0.91 2.62
CA CYS A 158 27.64 -2.11 3.00
C CYS A 158 27.99 -3.33 2.12
N GLY A 159 27.96 -4.52 2.72
CA GLY A 159 28.11 -5.80 2.03
C GLY A 159 29.56 -6.20 1.78
N ALA A 160 30.47 -5.78 2.67
CA ALA A 160 31.85 -6.24 2.66
C ALA A 160 31.95 -7.75 2.99
N ASN A 161 32.99 -8.41 2.48
CA ASN A 161 33.37 -9.79 2.81
C ASN A 161 32.26 -10.84 2.65
N ALA A 162 31.95 -11.22 1.40
CA ALA A 162 31.08 -12.36 1.08
C ALA A 162 29.77 -12.40 1.90
N PRO A 163 28.85 -11.43 1.67
CA PRO A 163 27.66 -11.25 2.50
C PRO A 163 26.74 -12.47 2.45
N ASP A 164 26.26 -12.91 3.61
CA ASP A 164 25.25 -13.96 3.76
C ASP A 164 23.81 -13.40 3.85
N THR A 165 23.69 -12.08 4.00
CA THR A 165 22.43 -11.38 4.25
C THR A 165 22.24 -10.26 3.25
N PHE A 166 21.07 -10.24 2.63
CA PHE A 166 20.69 -9.36 1.53
C PHE A 166 19.44 -8.57 1.90
N PHE A 167 19.43 -7.28 1.58
CA PHE A 167 18.35 -6.37 1.95
C PHE A 167 17.71 -5.77 0.70
N TYR A 168 16.42 -6.06 0.49
CA TYR A 168 15.60 -5.45 -0.56
C TYR A 168 14.62 -4.47 0.08
N ILE A 169 14.61 -3.23 -0.41
CA ILE A 169 13.72 -2.18 0.09
C ILE A 169 12.81 -1.71 -1.04
N ASP A 170 11.52 -1.57 -0.75
CA ASP A 170 10.51 -0.98 -1.64
C ASP A 170 9.46 -0.23 -0.81
N ASP A 171 8.52 0.45 -1.45
CA ASP A 171 7.50 1.25 -0.75
C ASP A 171 6.38 0.37 -0.16
N VAL A 172 5.53 -0.22 -0.99
CA VAL A 172 4.35 -0.99 -0.57
C VAL A 172 4.16 -2.19 -1.49
N LEU A 173 3.94 -3.37 -0.91
CA LEU A 173 3.61 -4.56 -1.68
C LEU A 173 2.09 -4.67 -1.88
N PHE A 174 1.63 -4.47 -3.11
CA PHE A 174 0.23 -4.65 -3.52
C PHE A 174 -0.05 -6.09 -4.01
N SER A 175 -0.10 -6.31 -5.33
CA SER A 175 -0.25 -7.64 -5.92
C SER A 175 1.03 -8.48 -5.88
N GLY A 176 2.18 -7.85 -5.56
CA GLY A 176 3.48 -8.51 -5.47
C GLY A 176 4.30 -8.57 -6.76
N GLY A 177 3.71 -8.18 -7.90
CA GLY A 177 4.32 -8.38 -9.22
C GLY A 177 5.73 -7.80 -9.38
N ARG A 178 6.00 -6.59 -8.88
CA ARG A 178 7.32 -5.95 -9.02
C ARG A 178 8.40 -6.67 -8.21
N ILE A 179 8.20 -6.76 -6.89
CA ILE A 179 9.11 -7.44 -5.97
C ILE A 179 9.37 -8.88 -6.43
N LYS A 180 8.32 -9.61 -6.83
CA LYS A 180 8.42 -10.95 -7.41
C LYS A 180 9.41 -10.97 -8.59
N HIS A 181 9.21 -10.15 -9.61
CA HIS A 181 10.07 -10.19 -10.80
C HIS A 181 11.52 -9.85 -10.48
N ASP A 182 11.76 -8.81 -9.68
CA ASP A 182 13.13 -8.40 -9.32
C ASP A 182 13.85 -9.48 -8.51
N VAL A 183 13.19 -10.00 -7.46
CA VAL A 183 13.79 -10.99 -6.55
C VAL A 183 13.95 -12.36 -7.22
N VAL A 184 12.95 -12.83 -7.97
CA VAL A 184 13.06 -14.11 -8.70
C VAL A 184 14.21 -14.06 -9.71
N LYS A 185 14.34 -12.94 -10.44
CA LYS A 185 15.45 -12.74 -11.37
C LYS A 185 16.79 -12.78 -10.63
N TRP A 186 16.91 -12.02 -9.53
CA TRP A 186 18.11 -12.02 -8.70
C TRP A 186 18.45 -13.42 -8.16
N ILE A 187 17.45 -14.19 -7.71
CA ILE A 187 17.65 -15.56 -7.25
C ILE A 187 18.23 -16.44 -8.35
N LYS A 188 17.69 -16.37 -9.57
CA LYS A 188 18.13 -17.22 -10.68
C LYS A 188 19.54 -16.82 -11.16
N GLU A 189 19.84 -15.53 -11.21
CA GLU A 189 21.03 -15.03 -11.90
C GLU A 189 22.22 -14.72 -10.99
N ALA A 190 21.98 -14.27 -9.74
CA ALA A 190 23.03 -13.62 -8.94
C ALA A 190 23.07 -14.01 -7.45
N ALA A 191 21.99 -14.56 -6.89
CA ALA A 191 21.97 -14.96 -5.47
C ALA A 191 22.99 -16.07 -5.18
N PRO A 192 23.59 -16.11 -3.98
CA PRO A 192 24.49 -17.20 -3.58
C PRO A 192 23.74 -18.53 -3.40
N GLN A 193 24.48 -19.61 -3.16
CA GLN A 193 23.90 -20.93 -2.87
C GLN A 193 23.07 -20.95 -1.59
N THR A 194 23.51 -20.21 -0.57
CA THR A 194 22.80 -20.05 0.70
C THR A 194 22.79 -18.57 1.08
N GLY A 195 21.67 -18.07 1.58
CA GLY A 195 21.59 -16.69 2.07
C GLY A 195 20.28 -16.35 2.75
N ASN A 196 20.29 -15.22 3.46
CA ASN A 196 19.13 -14.62 4.11
C ASN A 196 18.69 -13.39 3.30
N LEU A 197 17.46 -13.36 2.82
CA LEU A 197 16.87 -12.21 2.15
C LEU A 197 15.85 -11.52 3.08
N ALA A 198 16.14 -10.29 3.47
CA ALA A 198 15.19 -9.42 4.17
C ALA A 198 14.52 -8.49 3.16
N ILE A 199 13.20 -8.58 3.05
CA ILE A 199 12.37 -7.70 2.23
C ILE A 199 11.68 -6.68 3.15
N VAL A 200 11.87 -5.40 2.86
CA VAL A 200 11.40 -4.29 3.69
C VAL A 200 10.47 -3.40 2.88
N THR A 201 9.26 -3.19 3.40
CA THR A 201 8.22 -2.34 2.82
C THR A 201 7.50 -1.59 3.94
N MET A 202 6.85 -0.46 3.67
CA MET A 202 5.99 0.23 4.64
C MET A 202 4.81 -0.66 5.05
N ALA A 203 4.14 -1.25 4.06
CA ALA A 203 3.03 -2.16 4.25
C ALA A 203 3.01 -3.20 3.12
N PHE A 204 2.32 -4.30 3.37
CA PHE A 204 1.99 -5.26 2.32
C PHE A 204 0.56 -5.75 2.43
N HIS A 205 0.00 -6.17 1.30
CA HIS A 205 -1.26 -6.89 1.24
C HIS A 205 -1.00 -8.39 1.38
N SER A 206 -1.76 -9.05 2.25
CA SER A 206 -1.54 -10.45 2.63
C SER A 206 -1.57 -11.41 1.45
N LEU A 207 -2.48 -11.21 0.48
CA LEU A 207 -2.54 -12.05 -0.72
C LEU A 207 -1.30 -11.85 -1.60
N GLY A 208 -0.88 -10.59 -1.79
CA GLY A 208 0.30 -10.27 -2.58
C GLY A 208 1.58 -10.83 -1.98
N GLN A 209 1.75 -10.67 -0.66
CA GLN A 209 2.90 -11.20 0.07
C GLN A 209 2.94 -12.73 -0.03
N TRP A 210 1.82 -13.41 0.20
CA TRP A 210 1.76 -14.87 0.13
C TRP A 210 2.15 -15.39 -1.26
N ARG A 211 1.61 -14.79 -2.34
CA ARG A 211 1.96 -15.15 -3.73
C ARG A 211 3.44 -14.93 -3.99
N THR A 212 3.95 -13.76 -3.62
CA THR A 212 5.36 -13.41 -3.83
C THR A 212 6.29 -14.34 -3.08
N ALA A 213 5.97 -14.68 -1.82
CA ALA A 213 6.75 -15.61 -1.02
C ALA A 213 6.78 -17.01 -1.63
N LYS A 214 5.64 -17.49 -2.16
CA LYS A 214 5.56 -18.76 -2.87
C LYS A 214 6.47 -18.76 -4.11
N ASP A 215 6.35 -17.75 -4.96
CA ASP A 215 7.13 -17.63 -6.20
C ASP A 215 8.64 -17.53 -5.92
N ILE A 216 9.03 -16.83 -4.84
CA ILE A 216 10.42 -16.74 -4.38
C ILE A 216 10.93 -18.12 -3.92
N ALA A 217 10.14 -18.84 -3.12
CA ALA A 217 10.53 -20.17 -2.63
C ALA A 217 10.66 -21.18 -3.77
N GLU A 218 9.76 -21.12 -4.76
CA GLU A 218 9.82 -21.94 -5.98
C GLU A 218 11.07 -21.62 -6.80
N ALA A 219 11.36 -20.33 -7.04
CA ALA A 219 12.58 -19.93 -7.76
C ALA A 219 13.87 -20.36 -7.05
N ALA A 220 13.91 -20.31 -5.71
CA ALA A 220 15.06 -20.79 -4.94
C ALA A 220 15.22 -22.31 -5.10
N LYS A 221 14.13 -23.08 -4.97
CA LYS A 221 14.11 -24.53 -5.17
C LYS A 221 14.57 -24.92 -6.58
N GLU A 222 14.02 -24.30 -7.62
CA GLU A 222 14.39 -24.54 -9.02
C GLU A 222 15.86 -24.25 -9.29
N SER A 223 16.42 -23.24 -8.60
CA SER A 223 17.83 -22.86 -8.73
C SER A 223 18.78 -23.70 -7.87
N GLY A 224 18.26 -24.66 -7.10
CA GLY A 224 19.03 -25.44 -6.13
C GLY A 224 19.58 -24.62 -4.95
N LYS A 225 18.98 -23.46 -4.65
CA LYS A 225 19.47 -22.49 -3.64
C LYS A 225 18.66 -22.58 -2.36
N THR A 226 19.33 -22.37 -1.23
CA THR A 226 18.71 -22.25 0.10
C THR A 226 18.62 -20.78 0.49
N ILE A 227 17.51 -20.12 0.14
CA ILE A 227 17.28 -18.71 0.48
C ILE A 227 16.20 -18.59 1.55
N LYS A 228 16.56 -18.12 2.75
CA LYS A 228 15.60 -17.83 3.82
C LYS A 228 15.07 -16.40 3.66
N VAL A 229 13.75 -16.23 3.62
CA VAL A 229 13.13 -14.91 3.43
C VAL A 229 12.51 -14.40 4.73
N THR A 230 12.71 -13.13 5.04
CA THR A 230 12.05 -12.41 6.15
C THR A 230 11.41 -11.13 5.65
N TRP A 231 10.26 -10.76 6.20
CA TRP A 231 9.46 -9.61 5.76
C TRP A 231 9.34 -8.57 6.87
N TRP A 232 9.71 -7.33 6.59
CA TRP A 232 9.62 -6.19 7.51
C TRP A 232 8.62 -5.17 6.98
N ARG A 233 7.74 -4.71 7.87
CA ARG A 233 6.58 -3.85 7.59
C ARG A 233 6.05 -3.17 8.84
N VAL A 234 5.33 -2.07 8.65
CA VAL A 234 4.56 -1.40 9.70
C VAL A 234 3.28 -2.19 10.00
N PHE A 235 2.49 -2.50 8.96
CA PHE A 235 1.27 -3.29 9.07
C PHE A 235 1.01 -4.17 7.84
N GLU A 236 0.13 -5.15 8.01
CA GLU A 236 -0.29 -6.12 7.00
C GLU A 236 -1.77 -5.90 6.68
N VAL A 237 -2.08 -5.66 5.41
CA VAL A 237 -3.44 -5.36 4.93
C VAL A 237 -4.12 -6.65 4.49
N GLU A 238 -5.25 -6.98 5.11
CA GLU A 238 -6.02 -8.16 4.74
C GLU A 238 -6.85 -7.93 3.47
N ASP A 239 -6.48 -8.62 2.40
CA ASP A 239 -7.15 -8.57 1.09
C ASP A 239 -7.45 -9.97 0.52
N ARG A 240 -7.35 -11.04 1.30
CA ARG A 240 -7.62 -12.39 0.78
C ARG A 240 -9.12 -12.63 0.67
N LYS A 241 -9.51 -13.53 -0.23
CA LYS A 241 -10.91 -13.93 -0.41
C LYS A 241 -11.46 -14.65 0.85
N ALA A 242 -10.65 -15.46 1.50
CA ALA A 242 -11.04 -16.24 2.68
C ALA A 242 -11.41 -15.38 3.90
N TYR A 243 -10.84 -14.17 4.01
CA TYR A 243 -11.05 -13.26 5.15
C TYR A 243 -11.79 -11.99 4.74
N MET A 244 -12.62 -12.09 3.70
CA MET A 244 -13.24 -10.94 3.05
C MET A 244 -14.10 -10.07 3.97
N THR A 245 -14.86 -10.70 4.87
CA THR A 245 -15.69 -9.98 5.84
C THR A 245 -14.86 -9.07 6.73
N ASN A 246 -13.63 -9.45 7.07
CA ASN A 246 -12.72 -8.64 7.87
C ASN A 246 -11.57 -8.03 7.04
N SER A 247 -11.79 -7.81 5.74
CA SER A 247 -10.76 -7.21 4.88
C SER A 247 -10.61 -5.70 5.12
N ASP A 248 -9.39 -5.22 4.94
CA ASP A 248 -8.99 -3.81 5.08
C ASP A 248 -9.06 -3.02 3.75
N VAL A 249 -9.56 -3.65 2.68
CA VAL A 249 -9.74 -3.07 1.35
C VAL A 249 -11.21 -2.83 1.03
N LEU A 250 -11.50 -1.87 0.14
CA LEU A 250 -12.85 -1.60 -0.33
C LEU A 250 -13.44 -2.84 -1.02
N ARG A 251 -14.55 -3.36 -0.47
CA ARG A 251 -15.31 -4.49 -1.00
C ARG A 251 -16.79 -4.29 -0.71
N PRO A 252 -17.62 -3.93 -1.70
CA PRO A 252 -19.02 -3.67 -1.47
C PRO A 252 -19.75 -4.84 -0.81
N THR A 253 -20.72 -4.52 0.05
CA THR A 253 -21.70 -5.48 0.62
C THR A 253 -22.84 -5.75 -0.34
N VAL A 254 -23.14 -4.77 -1.20
CA VAL A 254 -24.18 -4.82 -2.22
C VAL A 254 -23.67 -4.13 -3.48
N ILE A 255 -24.19 -4.54 -4.64
CA ILE A 255 -23.99 -3.79 -5.88
C ILE A 255 -24.93 -2.58 -5.86
N PRO A 256 -24.43 -1.35 -6.10
CA PRO A 256 -25.26 -0.16 -6.18
C PRO A 256 -26.43 -0.35 -7.14
N ALA A 257 -27.60 0.18 -6.78
CA ALA A 257 -28.78 0.23 -7.65
C ALA A 257 -28.64 1.30 -8.75
N ASP A 258 -27.52 1.25 -9.47
CA ASP A 258 -27.19 2.09 -10.61
C ASP A 258 -27.16 1.21 -11.88
N PRO A 259 -27.94 1.51 -12.94
CA PRO A 259 -28.04 0.65 -14.11
C PRO A 259 -26.70 0.36 -14.80
N ALA A 260 -25.82 1.36 -14.91
CA ALA A 260 -24.51 1.19 -15.53
C ALA A 260 -23.61 0.26 -14.70
N THR A 261 -23.65 0.42 -13.37
CA THR A 261 -22.94 -0.45 -12.43
C THR A 261 -23.46 -1.89 -12.47
N ALA A 262 -24.77 -2.08 -12.50
CA ALA A 262 -25.38 -3.40 -12.61
C ALA A 262 -24.97 -4.10 -13.92
N ALA A 263 -25.05 -3.39 -15.05
CA ALA A 263 -24.62 -3.90 -16.36
C ALA A 263 -23.12 -4.24 -16.37
N TYR A 264 -22.27 -3.38 -15.79
CA TYR A 264 -20.84 -3.64 -15.66
C TYR A 264 -20.56 -4.93 -14.87
N VAL A 265 -21.23 -5.11 -13.73
CA VAL A 265 -21.04 -6.29 -12.87
C VAL A 265 -21.55 -7.56 -13.55
N GLN A 266 -22.71 -7.50 -14.22
CA GLN A 266 -23.25 -8.63 -15.00
C GLN A 266 -22.32 -9.04 -16.14
N GLY A 267 -21.60 -8.10 -16.75
CA GLY A 267 -20.62 -8.36 -17.81
C GLY A 267 -19.28 -8.94 -17.33
N LEU A 268 -19.05 -9.08 -16.02
CA LEU A 268 -17.82 -9.70 -15.52
C LEU A 268 -17.84 -11.21 -15.77
N SER A 269 -16.69 -11.76 -16.18
CA SER A 269 -16.53 -13.21 -16.38
C SER A 269 -16.71 -14.03 -15.10
N LEU A 270 -16.60 -13.40 -13.94
CA LEU A 270 -16.81 -13.98 -12.63
C LEU A 270 -17.61 -13.00 -11.79
N GLN A 271 -18.66 -13.51 -11.13
CA GLN A 271 -19.46 -12.73 -10.21
C GLN A 271 -18.60 -12.22 -9.05
N PRO A 272 -18.63 -10.90 -8.76
CA PRO A 272 -17.94 -10.36 -7.59
C PRO A 272 -18.42 -11.02 -6.31
N VAL A 273 -17.48 -11.36 -5.46
CA VAL A 273 -17.79 -11.81 -4.11
C VAL A 273 -17.93 -10.57 -3.24
N LEU A 274 -19.06 -10.47 -2.55
CA LEU A 274 -19.41 -9.36 -1.68
C LEU A 274 -19.09 -9.72 -0.22
N ARG A 275 -18.72 -8.72 0.58
CA ARG A 275 -18.49 -8.93 2.01
C ARG A 275 -19.81 -8.92 2.78
N THR A 276 -19.85 -9.56 3.94
CA THR A 276 -20.93 -9.35 4.91
C THR A 276 -20.77 -7.98 5.58
N PRO A 277 -21.84 -7.20 5.79
CA PRO A 277 -21.77 -5.94 6.52
C PRO A 277 -21.44 -6.15 8.01
N GLY A 278 -20.91 -5.10 8.65
CA GLY A 278 -20.72 -5.04 10.10
C GLY A 278 -19.26 -5.09 10.55
N GLN A 279 -18.29 -4.97 9.63
CA GLN A 279 -16.86 -5.02 9.92
C GLN A 279 -16.12 -4.00 9.06
N VAL A 280 -15.19 -3.26 9.67
CA VAL A 280 -14.37 -2.23 9.01
C VAL A 280 -12.96 -2.71 8.66
N GLY A 281 -12.66 -4.00 8.89
CA GLY A 281 -11.32 -4.55 8.75
C GLY A 281 -10.53 -4.52 10.06
N GLY A 282 -9.52 -5.38 10.17
CA GLY A 282 -8.73 -5.54 11.40
C GLY A 282 -7.84 -4.35 11.73
N LEU A 283 -7.48 -3.53 10.73
CA LEU A 283 -6.70 -2.31 10.92
C LEU A 283 -7.57 -1.07 11.17
N GLY A 284 -8.89 -1.18 11.01
CA GLY A 284 -9.83 -0.09 11.24
C GLY A 284 -9.52 1.14 10.38
N PHE A 285 -9.19 0.98 9.10
CA PHE A 285 -8.91 2.10 8.20
C PHE A 285 -10.12 3.00 7.95
N PHE A 286 -11.32 2.43 8.01
CA PHE A 286 -12.57 3.16 7.85
C PHE A 286 -13.12 3.59 9.20
N SER A 287 -13.81 4.73 9.25
CA SER A 287 -14.32 5.28 10.51
C SER A 287 -15.41 4.40 11.13
N CYS A 288 -16.26 3.85 10.26
CA CYS A 288 -17.39 2.99 10.62
C CYS A 288 -17.89 2.24 9.38
N GLU A 289 -18.81 1.28 9.58
CA GLU A 289 -19.44 0.53 8.48
C GLU A 289 -20.13 1.47 7.47
N LYS A 290 -20.78 2.54 7.94
CA LYS A 290 -21.45 3.52 7.07
C LYS A 290 -20.44 4.29 6.21
N GLY A 291 -19.31 4.71 6.77
CA GLY A 291 -18.25 5.40 6.04
C GLY A 291 -17.58 4.49 5.00
N ARG A 292 -17.25 3.26 5.38
CA ARG A 292 -16.76 2.23 4.46
C ARG A 292 -17.74 1.99 3.31
N ALA A 293 -19.01 1.73 3.63
CA ALA A 293 -20.04 1.48 2.63
C ALA A 293 -20.23 2.70 1.70
N LEU A 294 -20.18 3.92 2.23
CA LEU A 294 -20.23 5.14 1.42
C LEU A 294 -19.14 5.14 0.34
N LEU A 295 -17.86 4.94 0.72
CA LEU A 295 -16.78 4.89 -0.26
C LEU A 295 -16.94 3.74 -1.24
N GLU A 296 -17.27 2.54 -0.76
CA GLU A 296 -17.48 1.35 -1.61
C GLU A 296 -18.55 1.60 -2.68
N GLN A 297 -19.68 2.20 -2.30
CA GLN A 297 -20.78 2.49 -3.23
C GLN A 297 -20.41 3.62 -4.20
N GLN A 298 -19.97 4.77 -3.67
CA GLN A 298 -19.71 5.96 -4.49
C GLN A 298 -18.52 5.77 -5.44
N PHE A 299 -17.47 5.09 -4.98
CA PHE A 299 -16.30 4.81 -5.81
C PHE A 299 -16.57 3.71 -6.84
N LEU A 300 -17.47 2.76 -6.54
CA LEU A 300 -17.87 1.77 -7.54
C LEU A 300 -18.69 2.42 -8.66
N VAL A 301 -19.74 3.18 -8.33
CA VAL A 301 -20.58 3.88 -9.32
C VAL A 301 -19.73 4.82 -10.18
N SER A 302 -19.00 5.73 -9.53
CA SER A 302 -18.16 6.69 -10.25
C SER A 302 -17.01 6.02 -10.98
N GLY A 303 -16.46 4.94 -10.43
CA GLY A 303 -15.41 4.16 -11.08
C GLY A 303 -15.88 3.44 -12.35
N VAL A 304 -17.14 3.00 -12.41
CA VAL A 304 -17.75 2.45 -13.64
C VAL A 304 -17.87 3.55 -14.69
N ALA A 305 -18.35 4.74 -14.32
CA ALA A 305 -18.41 5.89 -15.22
C ALA A 305 -17.00 6.29 -15.74
N VAL A 306 -16.03 6.40 -14.84
CA VAL A 306 -14.61 6.64 -15.17
C VAL A 306 -14.09 5.61 -16.17
N ARG A 307 -14.40 4.33 -15.95
CA ARG A 307 -13.98 3.24 -16.83
C ARG A 307 -14.59 3.34 -18.24
N ALA A 308 -15.84 3.79 -18.34
CA ALA A 308 -16.51 3.98 -19.62
C ALA A 308 -15.97 5.19 -20.41
N GLN A 309 -15.55 6.25 -19.72
CA GLN A 309 -15.16 7.51 -20.38
C GLN A 309 -13.65 7.68 -20.59
N CYS A 310 -12.79 7.06 -19.79
CA CYS A 310 -11.34 7.28 -19.87
C CYS A 310 -10.69 6.29 -20.86
N PRO A 311 -10.02 6.76 -21.93
CA PRO A 311 -9.61 5.89 -23.05
C PRO A 311 -8.39 5.02 -22.73
N ASN A 312 -7.60 5.37 -21.72
CA ASN A 312 -6.29 4.75 -21.46
C ASN A 312 -6.33 3.63 -20.41
N LEU A 313 -7.52 3.08 -20.15
CA LEU A 313 -7.71 2.05 -19.12
C LEU A 313 -7.70 0.65 -19.75
N ASN A 314 -6.75 -0.18 -19.36
CA ASN A 314 -6.69 -1.57 -19.83
C ASN A 314 -7.79 -2.45 -19.19
N THR A 315 -7.88 -3.71 -19.62
CA THR A 315 -8.90 -4.67 -19.14
C THR A 315 -8.84 -4.96 -17.64
N TYR A 316 -7.70 -4.75 -16.99
CA TYR A 316 -7.52 -5.06 -15.56
C TYR A 316 -7.77 -3.84 -14.66
N MET A 317 -7.86 -2.63 -15.20
CA MET A 317 -8.13 -1.40 -14.46
C MET A 317 -9.61 -1.28 -14.09
N ARG A 318 -10.05 -2.07 -13.12
CA ARG A 318 -11.44 -2.13 -12.65
C ARG A 318 -11.81 -0.89 -11.79
N PRO A 319 -13.12 -0.58 -11.61
CA PRO A 319 -13.59 0.58 -10.84
C PRO A 319 -12.89 0.78 -9.49
N LEU A 320 -12.78 -0.27 -8.68
CA LEU A 320 -12.13 -0.22 -7.36
C LEU A 320 -10.63 -0.55 -7.41
N GLY A 321 -9.99 -0.41 -8.57
CA GLY A 321 -8.55 -0.58 -8.74
C GLY A 321 -8.14 -1.86 -9.47
N ASN A 322 -6.91 -1.86 -9.96
CA ASN A 322 -6.38 -2.87 -10.86
C ASN A 322 -6.38 -4.27 -10.24
N SER A 323 -7.11 -5.20 -10.87
CA SER A 323 -7.24 -6.58 -10.41
C SER A 323 -7.39 -7.54 -11.59
N MET A 324 -6.61 -8.62 -11.56
CA MET A 324 -6.78 -9.78 -12.45
C MET A 324 -7.85 -10.76 -11.93
N MET A 325 -8.34 -10.57 -10.70
CA MET A 325 -9.35 -11.43 -10.09
C MET A 325 -10.75 -11.00 -10.50
N GLY A 326 -11.72 -11.92 -10.44
CA GLY A 326 -13.15 -11.68 -10.63
C GLY A 326 -13.81 -10.80 -9.56
N THR A 327 -13.32 -9.59 -9.34
CA THR A 327 -13.82 -8.63 -8.33
C THR A 327 -14.15 -7.29 -8.98
N THR A 328 -14.80 -6.37 -8.29
CA THR A 328 -15.01 -4.99 -8.76
C THR A 328 -13.72 -4.15 -8.74
N GLY A 329 -12.66 -4.67 -8.13
CA GLY A 329 -11.31 -4.11 -8.12
C GLY A 329 -10.48 -4.66 -6.96
N PHE A 330 -9.28 -4.10 -6.78
CA PHE A 330 -8.36 -4.50 -5.70
C PHE A 330 -8.73 -3.85 -4.36
N GLY A 331 -9.15 -2.58 -4.38
CA GLY A 331 -9.76 -1.88 -3.25
C GLY A 331 -8.78 -1.24 -2.27
N SER A 332 -7.50 -1.12 -2.60
CA SER A 332 -6.54 -0.53 -1.67
C SER A 332 -6.78 0.97 -1.54
N MET A 333 -6.75 1.47 -0.31
CA MET A 333 -6.74 2.91 -0.01
C MET A 333 -5.34 3.43 0.33
N ILE A 334 -4.30 2.62 0.16
CA ILE A 334 -2.92 3.07 0.40
C ILE A 334 -2.45 3.97 -0.74
N VAL A 335 -1.93 5.13 -0.38
CA VAL A 335 -1.23 6.06 -1.27
C VAL A 335 0.08 6.47 -0.60
N THR A 336 1.15 6.68 -1.36
CA THR A 336 2.39 7.23 -0.81
C THR A 336 2.64 8.61 -1.37
N TYR A 337 3.47 9.41 -0.70
CA TYR A 337 3.92 10.72 -1.19
C TYR A 337 4.48 10.66 -2.62
N ARG A 338 4.99 9.51 -3.04
CA ARG A 338 5.56 9.30 -4.38
C ARG A 338 4.49 9.15 -5.45
N ASN A 339 3.47 8.32 -5.21
CA ASN A 339 2.53 7.94 -6.25
C ASN A 339 1.26 7.30 -5.69
N CYS A 340 0.18 7.37 -6.49
CA CYS A 340 -1.02 6.58 -6.26
C CYS A 340 -0.89 5.24 -7.02
N PRO A 341 -1.05 4.09 -6.35
CA PRO A 341 -0.93 2.79 -7.01
C PRO A 341 -2.13 2.55 -7.92
N ASN A 342 -1.92 1.82 -9.02
CA ASN A 342 -3.05 1.43 -9.88
C ASN A 342 -4.02 0.45 -9.19
N ASN A 343 -3.61 -0.14 -8.05
CA ASN A 343 -4.45 -0.96 -7.18
C ASN A 343 -5.46 -0.16 -6.35
N ALA A 344 -5.34 1.17 -6.33
CA ALA A 344 -6.33 2.06 -5.74
C ALA A 344 -7.51 2.30 -6.71
N PRO A 345 -8.71 2.66 -6.20
CA PRO A 345 -9.88 3.01 -7.02
C PRO A 345 -9.57 4.01 -8.13
N LEU A 346 -10.18 3.83 -9.32
CA LEU A 346 -9.93 4.68 -10.49
C LEU A 346 -10.22 6.14 -10.22
N VAL A 347 -11.28 6.41 -9.44
CA VAL A 347 -11.70 7.77 -9.09
C VAL A 347 -10.61 8.58 -8.38
N LEU A 348 -9.62 7.92 -7.79
CA LEU A 348 -8.51 8.60 -7.11
C LEU A 348 -7.43 9.09 -8.08
N TRP A 349 -7.22 8.43 -9.23
CA TRP A 349 -6.02 8.68 -10.04
C TRP A 349 -6.21 8.63 -11.56
N ALA A 350 -7.32 8.13 -12.07
CA ALA A 350 -7.58 8.11 -13.50
C ALA A 350 -7.66 9.54 -14.03
N GLY A 351 -7.07 9.80 -15.20
CA GLY A 351 -7.12 11.10 -15.84
C GLY A 351 -7.76 11.00 -17.21
N ASN A 352 -8.27 12.13 -17.69
CA ASN A 352 -8.78 12.32 -19.05
C ASN A 352 -9.99 11.43 -19.41
N PRO A 353 -11.25 11.91 -19.31
CA PRO A 353 -11.67 13.25 -18.88
C PRO A 353 -11.84 13.41 -17.36
N TRP A 354 -11.70 12.34 -16.56
CA TRP A 354 -11.80 12.45 -15.09
C TRP A 354 -10.74 13.40 -14.53
N TYR A 355 -11.10 14.20 -13.53
CA TYR A 355 -10.17 15.04 -12.80
C TYR A 355 -9.66 14.27 -11.56
N PRO A 356 -8.41 13.77 -11.53
CA PRO A 356 -7.92 12.93 -10.44
C PRO A 356 -7.55 13.75 -9.19
N LEU A 357 -7.75 13.15 -8.02
CA LEU A 357 -7.20 13.64 -6.75
C LEU A 357 -5.68 13.44 -6.69
N PHE A 358 -5.19 12.31 -7.21
CA PHE A 358 -3.78 11.96 -7.24
C PHE A 358 -3.33 11.75 -8.67
N SER A 359 -2.78 12.80 -9.28
CA SER A 359 -2.19 12.72 -10.62
C SER A 359 -1.00 11.76 -10.64
N ARG A 360 -1.24 10.55 -11.18
CA ARG A 360 -0.32 9.43 -11.13
C ARG A 360 0.89 9.62 -12.05
N LYS A 361 2.07 9.17 -11.60
CA LYS A 361 3.21 8.91 -12.50
C LYS A 361 3.02 7.58 -13.20
N THR A 362 2.99 7.60 -14.53
CA THR A 362 3.14 6.40 -15.35
C THR A 362 4.63 6.09 -15.49
N ASN A 363 5.00 4.86 -15.13
CA ASN A 363 6.38 4.36 -15.26
C ASN A 363 6.64 3.85 -16.67
#